data_AF-A0A7R8X015-F1
#
_entry.id   AF-A0A7R8X015-F1
#
_cell.length_a   1.000
_cell.length_b   1.000
_cell.length_c   1.000
_cell.angle_alpha   90.00
_cell.angle_beta   90.00
_cell.angle_gamma   90.00
#
_symmetry.space_group_name_H-M   'P 1'
#
loop_
_entity.id
_entity.type
_entity.pdbx_description
1 polymer ?
#
loop_
_entity_poly.entity_id
_entity_poly.type
_entity_poly.pdbx_seq_one_letter_code
_entity_poly.pdbx_strand_id
1 'polypeptide(L)'
;MARFFKEQDIDEYRDCFYLYARDGTIKTLDELSVVMRSLGSSPTITELRQYLKDKNGRMTFANFLEVMHSHSTKERIPDEILKAFQAYDTGRKGVISAKDLRHLLLHWGERLSPREVEQLFWEAKVNPGGTVKYKDFVKILTAPVPDYY
;
A
#
# COMPACT_ATOMS: atom_id res chain seq x y z
N MET A 1 15.59 14.63 13.07
CA MET A 1 14.54 14.24 12.10
C MET A 1 15.01 14.40 10.66
N ALA A 2 15.67 15.51 10.30
CA ALA A 2 16.37 15.67 9.00
C ALA A 2 17.60 14.76 8.76
N ARG A 3 17.84 13.75 9.62
CA ARG A 3 18.98 12.83 9.47
C ARG A 3 18.64 11.59 8.62
N PHE A 4 17.35 11.32 8.40
CA PHE A 4 16.88 10.11 7.72
C PHE A 4 16.36 10.38 6.30
N PHE A 5 16.22 11.66 5.93
CA PHE A 5 15.69 12.11 4.65
C PHE A 5 16.65 13.11 4.03
N LYS A 6 16.78 13.12 2.71
CA LYS A 6 17.50 14.20 2.01
C LYS A 6 16.65 15.46 2.08
N GLU A 7 17.28 16.64 1.99
CA GLU A 7 16.54 17.92 2.02
C GLU A 7 15.47 17.99 0.93
N GLN A 8 15.77 17.49 -0.25
CA GLN A 8 14.83 17.42 -1.38
C GLN A 8 13.60 16.56 -1.06
N ASP A 9 13.76 15.44 -0.36
CA ASP A 9 12.65 14.57 0.06
C ASP A 9 11.77 15.29 1.10
N ILE A 10 12.38 16.09 1.98
CA ILE A 10 11.65 16.84 3.01
C ILE A 10 10.79 17.94 2.38
N ASP A 11 11.30 18.63 1.36
CA ASP A 11 10.53 19.65 0.64
C ASP A 11 9.33 19.03 -0.09
N GLU A 12 9.54 17.90 -0.78
CA GLU A 12 8.44 17.16 -1.43
C GLU A 12 7.39 16.68 -0.41
N TYR A 13 7.83 16.14 0.72
CA TYR A 13 6.94 15.70 1.79
C TYR A 13 6.17 16.86 2.39
N ARG A 14 6.81 18.02 2.53
CA ARG A 14 6.17 19.24 3.05
C ARG A 14 5.09 19.71 2.08
N ASP A 15 5.41 19.82 0.80
CA ASP A 15 4.48 20.32 -0.20
C ASP A 15 3.27 19.39 -0.34
N CYS A 16 3.49 18.07 -0.37
CA CYS A 16 2.41 17.08 -0.39
C CYS A 16 1.57 17.13 0.91
N PHE A 17 2.21 17.25 2.08
CA PHE A 17 1.50 17.34 3.36
C PHE A 17 0.56 18.55 3.40
N TYR A 18 1.05 19.75 3.05
CA TYR A 18 0.24 20.97 3.12
C TYR A 18 -0.79 21.10 2.00
N LEU A 19 -0.66 20.32 0.92
CA LEU A 19 -1.70 20.21 -0.11
C LEU A 19 -3.01 19.67 0.49
N TYR A 20 -2.91 18.67 1.38
CA TYR A 20 -4.06 18.00 1.99
C TYR A 20 -4.36 18.47 3.42
N ALA A 21 -3.34 18.80 4.22
CA ALA A 21 -3.47 19.28 5.61
C ALA A 21 -3.19 20.80 5.69
N ARG A 22 -4.06 21.61 5.09
CA ARG A 22 -3.88 23.07 4.97
C ARG A 22 -3.76 23.82 6.29
N ASP A 23 -4.36 23.29 7.35
CA ASP A 23 -4.27 23.84 8.71
C ASP A 23 -3.05 23.31 9.50
N GLY A 24 -2.17 22.57 8.82
CA GLY A 24 -0.94 22.02 9.37
C GLY A 24 -1.12 20.72 10.16
N THR A 25 -2.30 20.11 10.14
CA THR A 25 -2.57 18.87 10.89
C THR A 25 -3.40 17.87 10.08
N ILE A 26 -2.91 16.65 9.92
CA ILE A 26 -3.74 15.52 9.44
C ILE A 26 -4.62 15.04 10.59
N LYS A 27 -5.93 14.89 10.35
CA LYS A 27 -6.93 14.49 11.36
C LYS A 27 -7.76 13.29 10.95
N THR A 28 -7.78 12.96 9.66
CA THR A 28 -8.59 11.87 9.11
C THR A 28 -7.71 10.80 8.49
N LEU A 29 -8.25 9.58 8.40
CA LEU A 29 -7.59 8.48 7.70
C LEU A 29 -7.42 8.77 6.20
N ASP A 30 -8.37 9.48 5.60
CA ASP A 30 -8.33 9.80 4.17
C ASP A 30 -7.20 10.78 3.86
N GLU A 31 -7.04 11.84 4.66
CA GLU A 31 -5.89 12.76 4.54
C GLU A 31 -4.57 11.99 4.68
N LEU A 32 -4.44 11.13 5.70
CA LEU A 32 -3.21 10.36 5.92
C LEU A 32 -2.94 9.39 4.76
N SER A 33 -3.97 8.67 4.32
CA SER A 33 -3.92 7.70 3.23
C SER A 33 -3.46 8.36 1.94
N VAL A 34 -4.08 9.48 1.58
CA VAL A 34 -3.75 10.20 0.35
C VAL A 34 -2.33 10.75 0.39
N VAL A 35 -1.92 11.42 1.49
CA VAL A 35 -0.56 11.97 1.59
C VAL A 35 0.50 10.88 1.53
N MET A 36 0.34 9.77 2.26
CA MET A 36 1.32 8.67 2.24
C MET A 36 1.41 8.01 0.86
N ARG A 37 0.28 7.79 0.19
CA ARG A 37 0.23 7.19 -1.16
C ARG A 37 0.76 8.11 -2.24
N SER A 38 0.50 9.42 -2.14
CA SER A 38 1.07 10.42 -3.04
C SER A 38 2.59 10.49 -2.95
N LEU A 39 3.18 10.10 -1.82
CA LEU A 39 4.62 10.02 -1.59
C LEU A 39 5.20 8.62 -1.85
N GLY A 40 4.41 7.72 -2.45
CA GLY A 40 4.85 6.40 -2.91
C GLY A 40 4.81 5.29 -1.85
N SER A 41 4.33 5.55 -0.63
CA SER A 41 4.12 4.51 0.39
C SER A 41 2.76 3.82 0.22
N SER A 42 2.66 2.55 0.60
CA SER A 42 1.45 1.73 0.53
C SER A 42 1.00 1.24 1.90
N PRO A 43 0.65 2.15 2.84
CA PRO A 43 0.19 1.75 4.16
C PRO A 43 -1.17 1.04 4.08
N THR A 44 -1.29 0.01 4.90
CA THR A 44 -2.57 -0.69 5.14
C THR A 44 -3.53 0.20 5.94
N ILE A 45 -4.83 -0.02 5.81
CA ILE A 45 -5.86 0.68 6.63
C ILE A 45 -5.58 0.47 8.12
N THR A 46 -5.11 -0.72 8.50
CA THR A 46 -4.75 -1.05 9.88
C THR A 46 -3.58 -0.21 10.38
N GLU A 47 -2.52 -0.04 9.57
CA GLU A 47 -1.39 0.82 9.90
C GLU A 47 -1.78 2.30 9.97
N LEU A 48 -2.58 2.79 9.02
CA LEU A 48 -3.08 4.17 9.03
C LEU A 48 -3.82 4.50 10.32
N ARG A 49 -4.71 3.60 10.76
CA ARG A 49 -5.42 3.72 12.04
C ARG A 49 -4.46 3.76 13.23
N GLN A 50 -3.46 2.89 13.21
CA GLN A 50 -2.46 2.84 14.27
C GLN A 50 -1.63 4.12 14.33
N TYR A 51 -1.11 4.59 13.20
CA TYR A 51 -0.32 5.83 13.12
C TYR A 51 -1.08 7.04 13.61
N LEU A 52 -2.35 7.19 13.19
CA LEU A 52 -3.17 8.31 13.61
C LEU A 52 -3.52 8.23 15.10
N LYS A 53 -3.82 7.02 15.61
CA LYS A 53 -4.10 6.77 17.03
C LYS A 53 -2.88 7.09 17.92
N ASP A 54 -1.69 6.67 17.51
CA ASP A 54 -0.44 6.91 18.24
C ASP A 54 -0.08 8.40 18.31
N LYS A 55 -0.64 9.22 17.42
CA LYS A 55 -0.55 10.68 17.43
C LYS A 55 -1.84 11.34 17.93
N ASN A 56 -2.61 10.67 18.79
CA ASN A 56 -3.81 11.22 19.44
C ASN A 56 -4.88 11.74 18.47
N GLY A 57 -4.98 11.17 17.27
CA GLY A 57 -5.95 11.59 16.24
C GLY A 57 -5.54 12.84 15.47
N ARG A 58 -4.37 13.42 15.75
CA ARG A 58 -3.92 14.69 15.16
C ARG A 58 -2.42 14.65 14.89
N MET A 59 -2.04 14.65 13.62
CA MET A 59 -0.65 14.49 13.21
C MET A 59 -0.11 15.78 12.60
N THR A 60 0.88 16.38 13.26
CA THR A 60 1.65 17.52 12.72
C THR A 60 2.64 17.03 11.65
N PHE A 61 3.20 17.95 10.86
CA PHE A 61 4.22 17.59 9.87
C PHE A 61 5.43 16.85 10.48
N ALA A 62 5.89 17.27 11.66
CA ALA A 62 6.99 16.59 12.36
C ALA A 62 6.62 15.15 12.74
N ASN A 63 5.38 14.92 13.21
CA ASN A 63 4.89 13.57 13.47
C ASN A 63 4.72 12.74 12.20
N PHE A 64 4.33 13.37 11.10
CA PHE A 64 4.22 12.72 9.80
C PHE A 64 5.57 12.21 9.30
N LEU A 65 6.64 13.01 9.42
CA LEU A 65 8.00 12.56 9.07
C LEU A 65 8.45 11.34 9.89
N GLU A 66 8.10 11.28 11.18
CA GLU A 66 8.36 10.10 12.01
C GLU A 66 7.62 8.86 11.51
N VAL A 67 6.36 9.03 11.12
CA VAL A 67 5.53 7.95 10.57
C VAL A 67 6.09 7.45 9.25
N MET A 68 6.41 8.36 8.31
CA MET A 68 7.02 7.99 7.02
C MET A 68 8.34 7.24 7.21
N HIS A 69 9.18 7.71 8.15
CA HIS A 69 10.43 7.02 8.44
C HIS A 69 10.16 5.62 9.01
N SER A 70 9.31 5.50 10.03
CA SER A 70 8.98 4.20 10.60
C SER A 70 8.35 3.26 9.58
N HIS A 71 7.50 3.76 8.68
CA HIS A 71 6.83 2.94 7.69
C HIS A 71 7.82 2.43 6.63
N SER A 72 8.66 3.31 6.08
CA SER A 72 9.68 2.94 5.08
C SER A 72 10.65 1.85 5.55
N THR A 73 10.94 1.78 6.85
CA THR A 73 11.81 0.72 7.41
C THR A 73 11.12 -0.64 7.55
N LYS A 74 9.78 -0.67 7.56
CA LYS A 74 8.97 -1.87 7.75
C LYS A 74 8.42 -2.40 6.43
N GLU A 75 8.09 -1.48 5.52
CA GLU A 75 7.43 -1.77 4.26
C GLU A 75 8.30 -2.65 3.35
N ARG A 76 7.85 -3.89 3.11
CA ARG A 76 8.49 -4.84 2.19
C ARG A 76 7.45 -5.49 1.28
N ILE A 77 6.69 -4.66 0.58
CA ILE A 77 5.48 -5.06 -0.19
C ILE A 77 5.71 -6.31 -1.05
N PRO A 78 6.75 -6.39 -1.91
CA PRO A 78 6.90 -7.56 -2.77
C PRO A 78 7.16 -8.85 -1.98
N ASP A 79 7.95 -8.76 -0.91
CA ASP A 79 8.31 -9.91 -0.06
C ASP A 79 7.10 -10.39 0.76
N GLU A 80 6.29 -9.46 1.27
CA GLU A 80 5.10 -9.76 2.07
C GLU A 80 4.03 -10.46 1.23
N ILE A 81 3.72 -9.91 0.06
CA ILE A 81 2.75 -10.50 -0.87
C ILE A 81 3.25 -11.88 -1.32
N LEU A 82 4.54 -12.01 -1.65
CA LEU A 82 5.12 -13.29 -2.07
C LEU A 82 5.03 -14.36 -0.98
N LYS A 83 5.32 -14.01 0.28
CA LYS A 83 5.20 -14.91 1.43
C LYS A 83 3.76 -15.36 1.66
N ALA A 84 2.79 -14.45 1.50
CA ALA A 84 1.36 -14.79 1.60
C ALA A 84 0.96 -15.85 0.55
N PHE A 85 1.41 -15.69 -0.70
CA PHE A 85 1.17 -16.69 -1.75
C PHE A 85 1.88 -18.02 -1.49
N GLN A 86 3.11 -18.00 -1.01
CA GLN A 86 3.87 -19.21 -0.67
C GLN A 86 3.25 -19.99 0.48
N ALA A 87 2.64 -19.30 1.46
CA ALA A 87 1.91 -19.96 2.54
C ALA A 87 0.68 -20.74 2.03
N TYR A 88 0.09 -20.30 0.92
CA TYR A 88 -1.03 -20.98 0.27
C TYR A 88 -0.57 -22.10 -0.69
N ASP A 89 0.54 -21.91 -1.40
CA ASP A 89 1.11 -22.87 -2.36
C ASP A 89 2.06 -23.87 -1.69
N THR A 90 1.51 -24.76 -0.85
CA THR A 90 2.27 -25.80 -0.14
C THR A 90 3.09 -26.71 -1.05
N GLY A 91 2.62 -26.91 -2.30
CA GLY A 91 3.31 -27.69 -3.32
C GLY A 91 4.41 -26.93 -4.08
N ARG A 92 4.64 -25.64 -3.77
CA ARG A 92 5.61 -24.76 -4.44
C ARG A 92 5.48 -24.75 -5.96
N LYS A 93 4.25 -24.82 -6.48
CA LYS A 93 3.95 -24.82 -7.92
C LYS A 93 4.26 -23.47 -8.59
N GLY A 94 4.36 -22.40 -7.82
CA GLY A 94 4.60 -21.05 -8.36
C GLY A 94 3.35 -20.36 -8.92
N VAL A 95 2.18 -21.00 -8.77
CA VAL A 95 0.92 -20.56 -9.38
C VAL A 95 -0.25 -20.74 -8.42
N ILE A 96 -1.26 -19.90 -8.58
CA ILE A 96 -2.56 -19.98 -7.89
C ILE A 96 -3.69 -19.94 -8.92
N SER A 97 -4.80 -20.63 -8.69
CA SER A 97 -5.96 -20.50 -9.60
C SER A 97 -6.60 -19.12 -9.42
N ALA A 98 -7.17 -18.55 -10.50
CA ALA A 98 -7.86 -17.26 -10.39
C ALA A 98 -9.03 -17.31 -9.39
N LYS A 99 -9.69 -18.46 -9.26
CA LYS A 99 -10.73 -18.71 -8.25
C LYS A 99 -10.19 -18.62 -6.82
N ASP A 100 -9.05 -19.25 -6.55
CA ASP A 100 -8.46 -19.26 -5.21
C ASP A 100 -7.87 -17.88 -4.88
N LEU A 101 -7.24 -17.21 -5.85
CA LEU A 101 -6.76 -15.84 -5.69
C LEU A 101 -7.91 -14.89 -5.33
N ARG A 102 -9.04 -14.99 -6.04
CA ARG A 102 -10.25 -14.24 -5.72
C ARG A 102 -10.73 -14.53 -4.30
N HIS A 103 -10.76 -15.79 -3.90
CA HIS A 103 -11.17 -16.18 -2.56
C HIS A 103 -10.23 -15.58 -1.49
N LEU A 104 -8.92 -15.58 -1.72
CA LEU A 104 -7.95 -14.95 -0.81
C LEU A 104 -8.23 -13.45 -0.66
N LEU A 105 -8.35 -12.72 -1.77
CA LEU A 105 -8.54 -11.27 -1.76
C LEU A 105 -9.87 -10.82 -1.12
N LEU A 106 -10.91 -11.66 -1.18
CA LEU A 106 -12.21 -11.36 -0.58
C LEU A 106 -12.28 -11.63 0.93
N HIS A 107 -11.46 -12.56 1.44
CA HIS A 107 -11.68 -13.11 2.78
C HIS A 107 -10.50 -12.94 3.74
N TRP A 108 -9.28 -12.75 3.24
CA TRP A 108 -8.05 -12.76 4.02
C TRP A 108 -7.36 -11.38 4.01
N GLY A 109 -6.77 -10.99 5.15
CA GLY A 109 -6.07 -9.71 5.29
C GLY A 109 -6.99 -8.50 5.17
N GLU A 110 -6.51 -7.46 4.47
CA GLU A 110 -7.34 -6.31 4.07
C GLU A 110 -8.21 -6.70 2.88
N ARG A 111 -9.46 -7.05 3.19
CA ARG A 111 -10.40 -7.61 2.24
C ARG A 111 -10.78 -6.56 1.20
N LEU A 112 -10.68 -6.97 -0.06
CA LEU A 112 -11.25 -6.24 -1.17
C LEU A 112 -12.72 -6.59 -1.34
N SER A 113 -13.50 -5.61 -1.79
CA SER A 113 -14.86 -5.84 -2.26
C SER A 113 -14.86 -6.65 -3.56
N PRO A 114 -15.97 -7.33 -3.92
CA PRO A 114 -16.09 -8.02 -5.20
C PRO A 114 -15.74 -7.14 -6.39
N ARG A 115 -16.15 -5.87 -6.35
CA ARG A 115 -15.88 -4.89 -7.42
C ARG A 115 -14.39 -4.58 -7.55
N GLU A 116 -13.69 -4.38 -6.44
CA GLU A 116 -12.24 -4.13 -6.44
C GLU A 116 -11.46 -5.35 -6.94
N VAL A 117 -11.91 -6.57 -6.61
CA VAL A 117 -11.29 -7.79 -7.13
C VAL A 117 -11.48 -7.92 -8.65
N GLU A 118 -12.68 -7.63 -9.18
CA GLU A 118 -12.88 -7.64 -10.64
C GLU A 118 -12.01 -6.61 -11.35
N GLN A 119 -11.94 -5.39 -10.80
CA GLN A 119 -11.10 -4.33 -11.35
C GLN A 119 -9.63 -4.76 -11.37
N LEU A 120 -9.14 -5.32 -10.26
CA LEU A 120 -7.77 -5.81 -10.18
C LEU A 120 -7.49 -6.93 -11.19
N PHE A 121 -8.42 -7.86 -11.37
CA PHE A 121 -8.26 -8.95 -12.33
C PHE A 121 -8.27 -8.44 -13.76
N TRP A 122 -9.10 -7.44 -14.06
CA TRP A 122 -9.12 -6.77 -15.35
C TRP A 122 -7.79 -6.08 -15.66
N GLU A 123 -7.30 -5.25 -14.73
CA GLU A 123 -6.03 -4.51 -14.87
C GLU A 123 -4.84 -5.46 -15.02
N ALA A 124 -4.80 -6.54 -14.22
CA ALA A 124 -3.75 -7.55 -14.27
C ALA A 124 -3.94 -8.60 -15.37
N LYS A 125 -4.98 -8.48 -16.22
CA LYS A 125 -5.31 -9.41 -17.32
C LYS A 125 -5.42 -10.87 -16.85
N VAL A 126 -6.03 -11.08 -15.68
CA VAL A 126 -6.24 -12.40 -15.07
C VAL A 126 -7.50 -13.03 -15.66
N ASN A 127 -7.32 -14.16 -16.34
CA ASN A 127 -8.44 -14.95 -16.86
C ASN A 127 -9.18 -15.66 -15.69
N PRO A 128 -10.51 -15.55 -15.56
CA PRO A 128 -11.27 -16.13 -14.44
C PRO A 128 -11.15 -17.67 -14.29
N GLY A 129 -10.94 -18.39 -15.39
CA GLY A 129 -10.67 -19.83 -15.39
C GLY A 129 -9.18 -20.20 -15.46
N GLY A 130 -8.30 -19.19 -15.43
CA GLY A 130 -6.87 -19.36 -15.60
C GLY A 130 -6.12 -19.64 -14.30
N THR A 131 -4.81 -19.75 -14.45
CA THR A 131 -3.85 -19.77 -13.35
C THR A 131 -2.99 -18.52 -13.40
N VAL A 132 -2.61 -18.02 -12.23
CA VAL A 132 -1.84 -16.80 -12.06
C VAL A 132 -0.49 -17.19 -11.49
N LYS A 133 0.58 -16.82 -12.19
CA LYS A 133 1.94 -16.86 -11.63
C LYS A 133 2.07 -15.71 -10.65
N TYR A 134 2.07 -16.02 -9.35
CA TYR A 134 2.00 -14.97 -8.33
C TYR A 134 3.21 -14.01 -8.39
N LYS A 135 4.38 -14.46 -8.84
CA LYS A 135 5.55 -13.58 -9.03
C LYS A 135 5.30 -12.52 -10.10
N ASP A 136 4.62 -12.88 -11.19
CA ASP A 136 4.29 -11.94 -12.25
C ASP A 136 3.15 -11.02 -11.81
N PHE A 137 2.18 -11.56 -11.07
CA PHE A 137 1.12 -10.77 -10.45
C PHE A 137 1.65 -9.72 -9.49
N VAL A 138 2.59 -10.07 -8.60
CA VAL A 138 3.25 -9.12 -7.68
C VAL A 138 3.93 -8.00 -8.46
N LYS A 139 4.64 -8.29 -9.55
CA LYS A 139 5.28 -7.26 -10.39
C LYS A 139 4.27 -6.29 -10.98
N ILE A 140 3.09 -6.77 -11.39
CA ILE A 140 2.01 -5.93 -11.90
C ILE A 140 1.48 -5.04 -10.77
N LEU A 141 1.24 -5.61 -9.59
CA LEU A 141 0.74 -4.86 -8.42
C LEU A 141 1.69 -3.79 -7.93
N THR A 142 3.00 -4.04 -8.00
CA THR A 142 4.03 -3.12 -7.53
C THR A 142 4.62 -2.29 -8.66
N ALA A 143 4.04 -2.34 -9.86
CA ALA A 143 4.48 -1.48 -10.95
C ALA A 143 4.16 -0.03 -10.56
N PRO A 144 5.07 0.93 -10.80
CA PRO A 144 4.74 2.33 -10.66
C PRO A 144 3.54 2.65 -11.56
N VAL A 145 2.64 3.51 -11.06
CA VAL A 145 1.51 3.99 -11.86
C VAL A 145 2.09 4.59 -13.15
N PRO A 146 1.66 4.13 -14.34
CA PRO A 146 2.18 4.68 -15.58
C PRO A 146 1.92 6.18 -15.61
N ASP A 147 2.96 6.99 -15.86
CA ASP A 147 2.79 8.40 -16.17
C ASP A 147 1.99 8.49 -17.47
N TYR A 148 0.69 8.78 -17.36
CA TYR A 148 -0.11 9.17 -18.52
C TYR A 148 0.18 10.65 -18.78
N TYR A 149 1.19 10.92 -19.60
CA TYR A 149 1.38 12.22 -20.26
C TYR A 149 0.36 12.42 -21.39
#